data_AF-A0A7W1GC02-F1
#
_entry.id   AF-A0A7W1GC02-F1
#
_cell.length_a   1.000
_cell.length_b   1.000
_cell.length_c   1.000
_cell.angle_alpha   90.00
_cell.angle_beta   90.00
_cell.angle_gamma   90.00
#
_symmetry.space_group_name_H-M   'P 1'
#
loop_
_entity.id
_entity.type
_entity.pdbx_description
1 polymer ?
#
loop_
_entity_poly.entity_id
_entity_poly.type
_entity_poly.pdbx_seq_one_letter_code
_entity_poly.pdbx_strand_id
1 'polypeptide(L)'
;MSTLDWTMKKVSNQQWQWVGQMAWLADSNNLVMVAADRSASPRQIWNLAYPSGEARRVTNDSNNYNRLSLASDSSVLAALQVKLVSNVWLVPAGNSIENLDSAARWRKAGAIRRV
;
A
#
# COMPACT_ATOMS: atom_id res chain seq x y z
N MET A 1 -30.26 -15.57 -30.37
CA MET A 1 -29.09 -14.77 -29.98
C MET A 1 -29.28 -14.41 -28.51
N SER A 2 -28.67 -15.13 -27.58
CA SER A 2 -28.83 -14.91 -26.14
C SER A 2 -27.92 -13.78 -25.68
N THR A 3 -28.50 -12.69 -25.18
CA THR A 3 -27.76 -11.63 -24.51
C THR A 3 -27.30 -12.16 -23.16
N LEU A 4 -25.99 -12.23 -22.94
CA LEU A 4 -25.42 -12.62 -21.64
C LEU A 4 -25.79 -11.56 -20.59
N ASP A 5 -26.50 -11.96 -19.57
CA ASP A 5 -26.89 -11.14 -18.43
C ASP A 5 -25.79 -11.19 -17.35
N TRP A 6 -24.92 -10.18 -17.36
CA TRP A 6 -23.87 -10.06 -16.36
C TRP A 6 -24.45 -9.67 -15.00
N THR A 7 -24.52 -10.63 -14.08
CA THR A 7 -24.86 -10.37 -12.68
C THR A 7 -23.60 -10.09 -11.87
N MET A 8 -23.60 -9.00 -11.11
CA MET A 8 -22.52 -8.67 -10.18
C MET A 8 -22.85 -9.22 -8.79
N LYS A 9 -21.91 -9.93 -8.17
CA LYS A 9 -22.03 -10.43 -6.79
C LYS A 9 -20.93 -9.84 -5.92
N LYS A 10 -21.31 -9.35 -4.74
CA LYS A 10 -20.36 -8.91 -3.72
C LYS A 10 -19.49 -10.10 -3.27
N VAL A 11 -18.17 -9.92 -3.34
CA VAL A 11 -17.21 -10.98 -3.00
C VAL A 11 -16.93 -11.06 -1.50
N SER A 12 -16.91 -9.92 -0.79
CA SER A 12 -16.58 -9.86 0.64
C SER A 12 -17.34 -8.76 1.35
N ASN A 13 -17.66 -8.96 2.63
CA ASN A 13 -18.19 -7.93 3.51
C ASN A 13 -17.13 -7.00 4.11
N GLN A 14 -15.85 -7.31 3.92
CA GLN A 14 -14.74 -6.47 4.37
C GLN A 14 -14.84 -5.08 3.72
N GLN A 15 -14.74 -4.04 4.53
CA GLN A 15 -14.73 -2.65 4.08
C GLN A 15 -13.30 -2.25 3.76
N TRP A 16 -13.13 -1.67 2.58
CA TRP A 16 -11.85 -1.16 2.10
C TRP A 16 -11.94 0.34 1.93
N GLN A 17 -11.01 1.06 2.55
CA GLN A 17 -10.81 2.47 2.26
C GLN A 17 -10.09 2.66 0.93
N TRP A 18 -9.22 1.72 0.58
CA TRP A 18 -8.51 1.75 -0.69
C TRP A 18 -8.15 0.33 -1.13
N VAL A 19 -8.32 0.05 -2.42
CA VAL A 19 -7.89 -1.20 -3.06
C VAL A 19 -7.04 -0.83 -4.27
N GLY A 20 -5.88 -1.47 -4.37
CA GLY A 20 -4.91 -1.27 -5.44
C GLY A 20 -4.79 -2.48 -6.35
N GLN A 21 -3.56 -2.77 -6.76
CA GLN A 21 -3.26 -3.91 -7.61
C GLN A 21 -3.67 -5.22 -6.94
N MET A 22 -4.26 -6.12 -7.72
CA MET A 22 -4.72 -7.43 -7.31
C MET A 22 -4.44 -8.48 -8.40
N ALA A 23 -4.30 -9.73 -7.99
CA ALA A 23 -4.14 -10.87 -8.88
C ALA A 23 -4.78 -12.12 -8.26
N TRP A 24 -5.37 -12.96 -9.09
CA TRP A 24 -5.81 -14.29 -8.70
C TRP A 24 -4.62 -15.21 -8.55
N LEU A 25 -4.65 -16.07 -7.54
CA LEU A 25 -3.76 -17.23 -7.50
C LEU A 25 -4.19 -18.24 -8.58
N ALA A 26 -3.26 -19.09 -9.00
CA ALA A 26 -3.46 -20.07 -10.06
C ALA A 26 -4.61 -21.06 -9.76
N ASP A 27 -4.89 -21.31 -8.48
CA ASP A 27 -6.00 -22.15 -8.03
C ASP A 27 -7.37 -21.47 -8.11
N SER A 28 -7.43 -20.17 -8.44
CA SER A 28 -8.64 -19.34 -8.47
C SER A 28 -9.44 -19.27 -7.17
N ASN A 29 -8.90 -19.77 -6.05
CA ASN A 29 -9.57 -19.77 -4.75
C ASN A 29 -9.21 -18.55 -3.92
N ASN A 30 -8.19 -17.80 -4.32
CA ASN A 30 -7.66 -16.69 -3.56
C ASN A 30 -7.29 -15.53 -4.47
N LEU A 31 -7.65 -14.33 -4.04
CA LEU A 31 -7.19 -13.08 -4.62
C LEU A 31 -6.15 -12.47 -3.67
N VAL A 32 -4.95 -12.21 -4.18
CA VAL A 32 -3.95 -11.43 -3.45
C VAL A 32 -4.03 -9.99 -3.93
N MET A 33 -4.05 -9.06 -2.99
CA MET A 33 -4.24 -7.65 -3.30
C MET A 33 -3.48 -6.73 -2.35
N VAL A 34 -3.15 -5.54 -2.85
CA VAL A 34 -2.74 -4.43 -2.00
C VAL A 34 -3.99 -3.66 -1.58
N ALA A 35 -4.23 -3.53 -0.27
CA ALA A 35 -5.38 -2.80 0.23
C ALA A 35 -5.12 -2.11 1.58
N ALA A 36 -5.93 -1.09 1.85
CA ALA A 36 -6.04 -0.42 3.14
C ALA A 36 -7.49 -0.48 3.62
N ASP A 37 -7.69 -0.93 4.84
CA ASP A 37 -9.00 -1.06 5.49
C ASP A 37 -9.48 0.26 6.13
N ARG A 38 -8.55 1.18 6.46
CA ARG A 38 -8.84 2.50 7.06
C ARG A 38 -8.02 3.60 6.41
N SER A 39 -8.49 4.85 6.51
CA SER A 39 -7.96 6.00 5.76
C SER A 39 -6.49 6.32 6.09
N ALA A 40 -6.04 6.05 7.32
CA ALA A 40 -4.65 6.23 7.76
C ALA A 40 -3.87 4.92 7.92
N SER A 41 -4.45 3.77 7.55
CA SER A 41 -3.76 2.49 7.60
C SER A 41 -2.71 2.42 6.48
N PRO A 42 -1.53 1.84 6.72
CA PRO A 42 -0.62 1.53 5.64
C PRO A 42 -1.29 0.57 4.65
N ARG A 43 -1.01 0.76 3.36
CA ARG A 43 -1.38 -0.20 2.32
C ARG A 43 -0.59 -1.47 2.51
N GLN A 44 -1.26 -2.58 2.73
CA GLN A 44 -0.66 -3.89 3.03
C GLN A 44 -1.11 -4.92 2.01
N ILE A 45 -0.43 -6.06 2.02
CA ILE A 45 -0.82 -7.22 1.21
C ILE A 45 -1.89 -7.99 1.98
N TRP A 46 -2.98 -8.31 1.28
CA TRP A 46 -4.11 -9.07 1.77
C TRP A 46 -4.34 -10.29 0.89
N ASN A 47 -4.78 -11.37 1.50
CA ASN A 47 -5.32 -12.53 0.83
C ASN A 47 -6.83 -12.57 1.07
N LEU A 48 -7.61 -12.61 0.00
CA LEU A 48 -9.05 -12.71 0.05
C LEU A 48 -9.47 -14.06 -0.51
N ALA A 49 -10.02 -14.91 0.36
CA ALA A 49 -10.53 -16.20 -0.03
C ALA A 49 -11.84 -16.04 -0.83
N TYR A 50 -11.95 -16.80 -1.91
CA TYR A 50 -13.14 -16.91 -2.76
C TYR A 50 -13.64 -18.36 -2.73
N PRO A 51 -14.96 -18.60 -2.64
CA PRO A 51 -16.05 -17.63 -2.65
C PRO A 51 -16.45 -17.11 -1.26
N SER A 52 -15.78 -17.53 -0.18
CA SER A 52 -16.18 -17.17 1.19
C SER A 52 -16.14 -15.67 1.48
N GLY A 53 -15.25 -14.95 0.82
CA GLY A 53 -15.05 -13.52 1.03
C GLY A 53 -14.23 -13.20 2.28
N GLU A 54 -13.58 -14.19 2.90
CA GLU A 54 -12.76 -13.98 4.09
C GLU A 54 -11.45 -13.28 3.72
N ALA A 55 -11.22 -12.10 4.30
CA ALA A 55 -10.02 -11.31 4.06
C ALA A 55 -9.03 -11.48 5.23
N ARG A 56 -7.81 -11.93 4.94
CA ARG A 56 -6.71 -11.99 5.90
C ARG A 56 -5.58 -11.07 5.46
N ARG A 57 -5.03 -10.33 6.42
CA ARG A 57 -3.83 -9.52 6.18
C ARG A 57 -2.60 -10.44 6.16
N VAL A 58 -1.73 -10.27 5.18
CA VAL A 58 -0.51 -11.08 5.02
C VAL A 58 0.70 -10.38 5.63
N THR A 59 0.82 -9.06 5.40
CA THR A 59 1.89 -8.23 5.96
C THR A 59 1.37 -7.38 7.12
N ASN A 60 2.23 -7.10 8.11
CA ASN A 60 1.83 -6.33 9.29
C ASN A 60 2.90 -5.31 9.73
N ASP A 61 3.80 -4.96 8.80
CA ASP A 61 4.78 -3.91 9.01
C ASP A 61 4.17 -2.51 8.77
N SER A 62 4.94 -1.45 9.05
CA SER A 62 4.48 -0.07 8.94
C SER A 62 4.69 0.56 7.54
N ASN A 63 5.20 -0.20 6.58
CA ASN A 63 5.49 0.32 5.24
C ASN A 63 4.25 0.33 4.36
N ASN A 64 4.30 1.05 3.24
CA ASN A 64 3.27 0.91 2.22
C ASN A 64 3.74 -0.05 1.14
N TYR A 65 2.83 -0.87 0.64
CA TYR A 65 3.00 -1.62 -0.60
C TYR A 65 2.10 -0.98 -1.66
N ASN A 66 2.57 -0.92 -2.92
CA ASN A 66 1.81 -0.30 -4.01
C ASN A 66 1.58 -1.20 -5.22
N ARG A 67 2.50 -2.14 -5.46
CA ARG A 67 2.46 -3.04 -6.61
C ARG A 67 2.78 -4.46 -6.22
N LEU A 68 2.25 -5.38 -7.01
CA LEU A 68 2.44 -6.83 -6.90
C LEU A 68 2.71 -7.41 -8.29
N SER A 69 3.50 -8.47 -8.33
CA SER A 69 3.62 -9.36 -9.48
C SER A 69 3.65 -10.79 -8.96
N LEU A 70 2.99 -11.69 -9.67
CA LEU A 70 2.83 -13.08 -9.29
C LEU A 70 3.41 -13.95 -10.40
N ALA A 71 4.19 -14.96 -10.03
CA ALA A 71 4.58 -16.01 -10.96
C ALA A 71 3.33 -16.71 -11.51
N SER A 72 3.38 -17.22 -12.74
CA SER A 72 2.21 -17.85 -13.37
C SER A 72 1.67 -19.06 -12.58
N ASP A 73 2.54 -19.76 -11.86
CA ASP A 73 2.20 -20.88 -10.98
C ASP A 73 1.88 -20.44 -9.53
N SER A 74 1.90 -19.13 -9.25
CA SER A 74 1.68 -18.54 -7.93
C SER A 74 2.67 -18.94 -6.83
N SER A 75 3.81 -19.54 -7.19
CA SER A 75 4.83 -19.95 -6.22
C SER A 75 5.59 -18.78 -5.59
N VAL A 76 5.70 -17.66 -6.32
CA VAL A 76 6.43 -16.46 -5.90
C VAL A 76 5.58 -15.21 -6.10
N LEU A 77 5.48 -14.41 -5.05
CA LEU A 77 4.91 -13.07 -5.06
C LEU A 77 6.03 -12.04 -4.88
N ALA A 78 6.19 -11.14 -5.83
CA ALA A 78 7.02 -9.95 -5.70
C ALA A 78 6.14 -8.74 -5.35
N ALA A 79 6.57 -7.94 -4.36
CA ALA A 79 5.84 -6.76 -3.93
C ALA A 79 6.76 -5.53 -3.87
N LEU A 80 6.27 -4.40 -4.36
CA LEU A 80 6.98 -3.13 -4.26
C LEU A 80 6.60 -2.42 -2.97
N GLN A 81 7.55 -2.40 -2.03
CA GLN A 81 7.50 -1.56 -0.84
C GLN A 81 7.86 -0.12 -1.19
N VAL A 82 7.08 0.83 -0.68
CA VAL A 82 7.26 2.27 -0.86
C VAL A 82 7.23 2.94 0.50
N LYS A 83 8.23 3.78 0.76
CA LYS A 83 8.28 4.63 1.94
C LYS A 83 8.15 6.09 1.52
N LEU A 84 6.99 6.68 1.81
CA LEU A 84 6.77 8.11 1.65
C LEU A 84 7.15 8.79 2.97
N VAL A 85 8.09 9.73 2.91
CA VAL A 85 8.47 10.57 4.05
C VAL A 85 8.05 11.99 3.73
N SER A 86 7.17 12.54 4.56
CA SER A 86 6.72 13.94 4.45
C SER A 86 7.24 14.71 5.66
N ASN A 87 7.76 15.91 5.44
CA ASN A 87 8.24 16.80 6.49
C ASN A 87 7.52 18.14 6.38
N VAL A 88 7.11 18.71 7.50
CA VAL A 88 6.55 20.05 7.58
C VAL A 88 7.55 20.94 8.32
N TRP A 89 7.85 22.09 7.75
CA TRP A 89 8.81 23.04 8.30
C TRP A 89 8.12 24.37 8.53
N LEU A 90 8.36 24.97 9.70
CA LEU A 90 8.01 26.37 9.94
C LEU A 90 9.12 27.24 9.36
N VAL A 91 8.75 28.20 8.51
CA VAL A 91 9.68 29.20 7.97
C VAL A 91 9.27 30.56 8.52
N PRO A 92 10.21 31.38 9.02
CA PRO A 92 9.91 32.73 9.48
C PRO A 92 9.26 33.55 8.37
N ALA A 93 8.15 34.24 8.70
CA ALA A 93 7.51 35.17 7.77
C ALA A 93 8.44 36.36 7.53
N GLY A 94 9.08 36.42 6.37
CA GLY A 94 9.94 37.55 5.98
C GLY A 94 11.15 37.21 5.09
N ASN A 95 11.54 35.94 4.98
CA ASN A 95 12.67 35.54 4.12
C ASN A 95 12.16 34.93 2.80
N SER A 96 12.55 35.50 1.67
CA SER A 96 12.31 34.92 0.35
C SER A 96 13.07 33.59 0.21
N ILE A 97 12.47 32.65 -0.54
CA ILE A 97 12.96 31.27 -0.78
C ILE A 97 14.33 31.16 -1.46
N GLU A 98 15.00 32.27 -1.78
CA GLU A 98 16.37 32.29 -2.33
C GLU A 98 17.46 31.81 -1.37
N ASN A 99 17.16 31.68 -0.06
CA ASN A 99 18.19 31.39 0.96
C ASN A 99 18.14 29.95 1.53
N LEU A 100 17.42 29.03 0.87
CA LEU A 100 17.20 27.65 1.36
C LEU A 100 18.35 26.68 1.06
N ASP A 101 19.32 27.02 0.20
CA ASP A 101 20.51 26.20 -0.06
C ASP A 101 21.37 26.00 1.21
N SER A 102 21.28 26.91 2.18
CA SER A 102 21.94 26.81 3.48
C SER A 102 21.30 25.78 4.42
N ALA A 103 19.99 25.52 4.29
CA ALA A 103 19.23 24.62 5.16
C ALA A 103 19.32 23.14 4.74
N ALA A 104 19.78 22.85 3.52
CA ALA A 104 19.88 21.50 2.96
C ALA A 104 21.23 20.79 3.24
N ARG A 105 22.16 21.39 4.00
CA ARG A 105 23.45 20.76 4.33
C ARG A 105 23.36 19.84 5.55
N TRP A 106 22.72 18.69 5.40
CA TRP A 106 22.88 17.55 6.33
C TRP A 106 23.51 16.35 5.62
N ARG A 107 24.79 16.47 5.25
CA ARG A 107 25.69 15.31 5.13
C ARG A 107 26.75 15.41 6.22
N LYS A 108 26.47 14.79 7.36
CA LYS A 108 27.35 13.83 8.07
C LYS A 108 26.83 13.56 9.49
N ALA A 109 26.54 12.28 9.72
CA ALA A 109 26.79 11.49 10.91
C ALA A 109 26.75 12.16 12.31
N GLY A 110 25.86 11.62 13.15
CA GLY A 110 26.24 11.21 14.51
C GLY A 110 26.10 12.25 15.63
N ALA A 111 24.97 12.20 16.35
CA ALA A 111 24.89 12.01 17.80
C ALA A 111 23.49 12.39 18.28
N ILE A 112 22.69 11.40 18.64
CA ILE A 112 21.44 11.60 19.37
C ILE A 112 21.82 11.77 20.84
N ARG A 113 21.60 12.95 21.42
CA ARG A 113 21.42 13.07 22.87
C ARG A 113 19.93 13.10 23.16
N ARG A 114 19.44 12.07 23.85
CA ARG A 114 18.13 12.08 24.50
C ARG A 114 18.25 12.81 25.84
N VAL A 115 17.22 13.57 26.17
CA VAL A 115 16.84 13.78 27.58
C VAL A 115 15.93 12.63 27.96
#